data_AF-A0A3A9GQ55-F1
#
_entry.id   AF-A0A3A9GQ55-F1
#
_cell.length_a   1.000
_cell.length_b   1.000
_cell.length_c   1.000
_cell.angle_alpha   90.00
_cell.angle_beta   90.00
_cell.angle_gamma   90.00
#
_symmetry.space_group_name_H-M   'P 1'
#
loop_
_entity.id
_entity.type
_entity.pdbx_description
1 polymer ?
#
loop_
_entity_poly.entity_id
_entity_poly.type
_entity_poly.pdbx_seq_one_letter_code
_entity_poly.pdbx_strand_id
1 'polypeptide(L)'
;MASKSGYINIDENEEITIEKPKLSNSVSLSEQEVCINFMRDEDYATIYTSDTTYMTKLDKLCKANPDMYSLIADTGRGKTYRVEDKTLISFRAKKREMSDEQKIAAGERMRQWQANKKN
;
A
#
# COMPACT_ATOMS: atom_id res chain seq x y z
N MET A 1 -16.71 -23.38 25.88
CA MET A 1 -16.12 -22.38 24.95
C MET A 1 -14.61 -22.54 25.04
N ALA A 2 -13.96 -22.92 23.94
CA ALA A 2 -12.61 -23.47 23.95
C ALA A 2 -11.55 -22.39 24.21
N SER A 3 -10.83 -22.56 25.32
CA SER A 3 -9.56 -21.94 25.64
C SER A 3 -8.51 -22.34 24.60
N LYS A 4 -7.82 -21.37 23.98
CA LYS A 4 -6.59 -21.64 23.22
C LYS A 4 -5.40 -21.04 23.96
N SER A 5 -4.75 -21.93 24.71
CA SER A 5 -3.43 -21.77 25.32
C SER A 5 -2.41 -21.35 24.26
N GLY A 6 -1.62 -20.31 24.54
CA GLY A 6 -0.35 -20.11 23.84
C GLY A 6 0.61 -21.25 24.18
N TYR A 7 1.43 -21.68 23.23
CA TYR A 7 2.55 -22.58 23.49
C TYR A 7 3.82 -21.75 23.61
N ILE A 8 4.62 -22.08 24.62
CA ILE A 8 5.95 -21.52 24.87
C ILE A 8 6.92 -22.54 24.27
N ASN A 9 7.62 -22.18 23.19
CA ASN A 9 8.77 -22.97 22.75
C ASN A 9 10.00 -22.34 23.40
N ILE A 10 10.66 -23.11 24.27
CA ILE A 10 11.95 -22.74 24.83
C ILE A 10 12.97 -23.50 23.99
N ASP A 11 13.66 -22.78 23.11
CA ASP A 11 14.94 -23.22 22.54
C ASP A 11 16.02 -22.31 23.11
N GLU A 12 17.07 -22.93 23.65
CA GLU A 12 18.17 -22.29 24.34
C GLU A 12 19.09 -21.58 23.32
N ASN A 13 19.26 -20.26 23.46
CA ASN A 13 20.24 -19.40 22.77
C ASN A 13 19.88 -18.89 21.36
N GLU A 14 19.01 -17.88 21.27
CA GLU A 14 19.22 -16.63 20.51
C GLU A 14 18.00 -15.73 20.70
N GLU A 15 18.20 -14.42 20.53
CA GLU A 15 17.28 -13.31 20.82
C GLU A 15 15.78 -13.61 20.68
N ILE A 16 15.00 -13.17 21.67
CA ILE A 16 13.53 -13.18 21.65
C ILE A 16 13.04 -12.33 20.48
N THR A 17 12.97 -12.93 19.31
CA THR A 17 12.27 -12.39 18.16
C THR A 17 10.79 -12.62 18.45
N ILE A 18 10.13 -11.56 18.94
CA ILE A 18 8.68 -11.53 19.03
C ILE A 18 8.16 -11.48 17.58
N GLU A 19 8.08 -12.63 16.94
CA GLU A 19 7.35 -12.77 15.68
C GLU A 19 5.88 -12.53 16.00
N LYS A 20 5.45 -11.26 15.82
CA LYS A 20 4.03 -10.91 15.89
C LYS A 20 3.31 -11.85 14.93
N PRO A 21 2.25 -12.56 15.39
CA PRO A 21 1.57 -13.52 14.55
C PRO A 21 1.13 -12.83 13.27
N LYS A 22 1.52 -13.38 12.11
CA LYS A 22 0.93 -13.04 10.82
C LYS A 22 -0.52 -13.50 10.86
N LEU A 23 -1.40 -12.68 11.46
CA LEU A 23 -2.81 -12.87 11.28
C LEU A 23 -3.07 -12.84 9.77
N SER A 24 -3.81 -13.82 9.26
CA SER A 24 -4.49 -13.74 7.98
C SER A 24 -5.51 -12.60 8.08
N ASN A 25 -5.03 -11.37 7.99
CA ASN A 25 -5.69 -10.14 8.46
C ASN A 25 -6.54 -9.47 7.39
N SER A 26 -6.83 -10.17 6.30
CA SER A 26 -7.64 -9.61 5.22
C SER A 26 -9.08 -9.47 5.69
N VAL A 27 -9.51 -8.21 5.82
CA VAL A 27 -10.91 -7.81 5.89
C VAL A 27 -11.64 -8.33 4.65
N SER A 28 -12.93 -8.68 4.75
CA SER A 28 -13.67 -9.18 3.58
C SER A 28 -13.68 -8.11 2.47
N LEU A 29 -13.75 -8.52 1.19
CA LEU A 29 -13.66 -7.56 0.07
C LEU A 29 -14.71 -6.44 0.14
N SER A 30 -15.90 -6.74 0.66
CA SER A 30 -17.00 -5.78 0.85
C SER A 30 -16.75 -4.79 1.99
N GLU A 31 -15.89 -5.14 2.94
CA GLU A 31 -15.54 -4.31 4.11
C GLU A 31 -14.21 -3.57 3.91
N GLN A 32 -13.49 -3.83 2.81
CA GLN A 32 -12.25 -3.11 2.49
C GLN A 32 -12.58 -1.69 2.00
N GLU A 33 -11.91 -0.70 2.59
CA GLU A 33 -12.14 0.71 2.31
C GLU A 33 -10.83 1.51 2.26
N VAL A 34 -10.91 2.67 1.62
CA VAL A 34 -9.85 3.67 1.57
C VAL A 34 -10.47 5.02 1.91
N CYS A 35 -10.02 5.61 3.01
CA CYS A 35 -10.48 6.90 3.50
C CYS A 35 -9.34 7.91 3.38
N ILE A 36 -9.56 8.96 2.59
CA ILE A 36 -8.59 10.05 2.40
C ILE A 36 -9.16 11.29 3.06
N ASN A 37 -8.43 11.83 4.04
CA ASN A 37 -8.79 13.04 4.76
C ASN A 37 -7.70 14.10 4.58
N PHE A 38 -8.09 15.33 4.23
CA PHE A 38 -7.22 16.50 4.25
C PHE A 38 -8.04 17.70 4.67
N MET A 39 -7.53 18.46 5.64
CA MET A 39 -8.18 19.66 6.14
C MET A 39 -7.78 20.87 5.29
N ARG A 40 -8.58 21.92 5.31
CA ARG A 40 -8.25 23.16 4.57
C ARG A 40 -7.01 23.84 5.15
N ASP A 41 -6.88 23.79 6.47
CA ASP A 41 -5.85 24.50 7.24
C ASP A 41 -4.52 23.74 7.32
N GLU A 42 -4.51 22.46 6.93
CA GLU A 42 -3.33 21.60 6.98
C GLU A 42 -2.79 21.35 5.57
N ASP A 43 -1.47 21.28 5.42
CA ASP A 43 -0.83 21.04 4.11
C ASP A 43 -0.69 19.55 3.76
N TYR A 44 -0.85 18.69 4.77
CA TYR A 44 -0.75 17.25 4.63
C TYR A 44 -2.13 16.57 4.47
N ALA A 45 -2.10 15.33 4.01
CA ALA A 45 -3.27 14.46 3.96
C ALA A 45 -3.01 13.16 4.72
N THR A 46 -4.07 12.61 5.31
CA THR A 46 -4.06 11.33 6.00
C THR A 46 -4.88 10.31 5.23
N ILE A 47 -4.30 9.14 4.96
CA ILE A 47 -4.94 8.05 4.23
C ILE A 47 -5.04 6.83 5.13
N TYR A 48 -6.24 6.45 5.49
CA TYR A 48 -6.52 5.15 6.08
C TYR A 48 -6.88 4.14 4.99
N THR A 49 -6.34 2.94 5.03
CA THR A 49 -6.69 1.86 4.11
C THR A 49 -6.73 0.50 4.81
N SER A 50 -7.83 -0.21 4.61
CA SER A 50 -7.93 -1.66 4.86
C SER A 50 -7.84 -2.47 3.56
N ASP A 51 -7.87 -1.79 2.40
CA ASP A 51 -7.67 -2.41 1.10
C ASP A 51 -6.21 -2.85 0.89
N THR A 52 -6.03 -4.14 0.64
CA THR A 52 -4.69 -4.75 0.51
C THR A 52 -3.90 -4.27 -0.71
N THR A 53 -4.59 -3.88 -1.79
CA THR A 53 -3.96 -3.35 -3.01
C THR A 53 -3.40 -1.96 -2.76
N TYR A 54 -4.18 -1.10 -2.11
CA TYR A 54 -3.75 0.24 -1.73
C TYR A 54 -2.68 0.22 -0.64
N MET A 55 -2.76 -0.68 0.34
CA MET A 55 -1.68 -0.90 1.32
C MET A 55 -0.36 -1.23 0.62
N THR A 56 -0.36 -2.20 -0.30
CA THR A 56 0.85 -2.58 -1.03
C THR A 56 1.42 -1.43 -1.87
N LYS A 57 0.53 -0.61 -2.47
CA LYS A 57 0.92 0.56 -3.25
C LYS A 57 1.54 1.65 -2.37
N LEU A 58 0.90 1.97 -1.25
CA LEU A 58 1.37 3.00 -0.32
C LEU A 58 2.65 2.58 0.39
N ASP A 59 2.79 1.29 0.75
CA ASP A 59 4.04 0.74 1.30
C ASP A 59 5.20 0.91 0.30
N LYS A 60 4.97 0.67 -1.00
CA LYS A 60 5.97 0.93 -2.05
C LYS A 60 6.31 2.41 -2.17
N LEU A 61 5.31 3.30 -2.06
CA LEU A 61 5.53 4.74 -2.13
C LEU A 61 6.31 5.25 -0.92
N CYS A 62 6.03 4.76 0.29
CA CYS A 62 6.81 5.08 1.49
C CYS A 62 8.27 4.65 1.35
N LYS A 63 8.52 3.47 0.75
CA LYS A 63 9.90 2.99 0.50
C LYS A 63 10.61 3.80 -0.57
N ALA A 64 9.91 4.21 -1.62
CA ALA A 64 10.49 4.95 -2.73
C ALA A 64 10.73 6.43 -2.39
N ASN A 65 9.82 7.05 -1.65
CA ASN A 65 9.83 8.46 -1.32
C ASN A 65 9.43 8.66 0.16
N PRO A 66 10.34 8.35 1.11
CA PRO A 66 10.05 8.46 2.54
C PRO A 66 9.79 9.90 2.99
N ASP A 67 10.30 10.88 2.25
CA ASP A 67 10.09 12.31 2.50
C ASP A 67 8.62 12.73 2.27
N MET A 68 7.96 12.12 1.28
CA MET A 68 6.58 12.50 0.89
C MET A 68 5.52 11.58 1.48
N TYR A 69 5.86 10.32 1.74
CA TYR A 69 4.93 9.30 2.23
C TYR A 69 5.50 8.65 3.49
N SER A 70 4.75 8.72 4.57
CA SER A 70 5.13 8.15 5.86
C SER A 70 4.03 7.24 6.41
N LEU A 71 4.41 6.15 7.08
CA LEU A 71 3.46 5.27 7.78
C LEU A 71 3.29 5.79 9.21
N ILE A 72 2.07 6.17 9.59
CA ILE A 72 1.76 6.66 10.94
C ILE A 72 1.39 5.50 11.86
N ALA A 73 0.50 4.62 11.39
CA ALA A 73 -0.06 3.55 12.21
C ALA A 73 -0.30 2.27 11.41
N ASP A 74 -0.01 1.14 12.04
CA ASP A 74 -0.29 -0.20 11.54
C ASP A 74 -1.05 -0.98 12.63
N THR A 75 -2.35 -1.17 12.41
CA THR A 75 -3.21 -1.95 13.33
C THR A 75 -3.27 -3.42 12.95
N GLY A 76 -2.49 -3.84 11.95
CA GLY A 76 -2.50 -5.16 11.35
C GLY A 76 -3.66 -5.39 10.38
N ARG A 77 -4.85 -4.84 10.64
CA ARG A 77 -6.03 -4.93 9.76
C ARG A 77 -6.16 -3.76 8.79
N GLY A 78 -5.60 -2.61 9.16
CA GLY A 78 -5.55 -1.42 8.33
C GLY A 78 -4.30 -0.61 8.64
N LYS A 79 -3.89 0.20 7.66
CA LYS A 79 -2.74 1.08 7.78
C LYS A 79 -3.14 2.52 7.55
N THR A 80 -2.52 3.41 8.30
CA THR A 80 -2.70 4.86 8.17
C THR A 80 -1.39 5.47 7.70
N TYR A 81 -1.47 6.17 6.57
CA TYR A 81 -0.36 6.83 5.93
C TYR A 81 -0.54 8.34 5.98
N ARG A 82 0.57 9.06 6.07
CA ARG A 82 0.67 10.50 5.89
C ARG A 82 1.23 10.80 4.53
N VAL A 83 0.64 11.76 3.85
CA VAL A 83 1.14 12.37 2.63
C VAL A 83 1.45 13.82 2.97
N GLU A 84 2.71 14.23 2.89
CA GLU A 84 3.09 15.60 3.28
C GLU A 84 2.51 16.67 2.35
N ASP A 85 2.30 16.34 1.08
CA ASP A 85 1.72 17.25 0.09
C ASP A 85 0.34 16.76 -0.39
N LYS A 86 -0.72 17.45 0.05
CA LYS A 86 -2.10 17.17 -0.37
C LYS A 86 -2.34 17.33 -1.86
N THR A 87 -1.50 18.05 -2.61
CA THR A 87 -1.64 18.23 -4.07
C THR A 87 -1.41 16.93 -4.86
N LEU A 88 -0.76 15.93 -4.25
CA LEU A 88 -0.60 14.60 -4.82
C LEU A 88 -1.93 13.86 -4.96
N ILE A 89 -2.96 14.28 -4.23
CA ILE A 89 -4.32 13.74 -4.34
C ILE A 89 -5.05 14.46 -5.47
N SER A 90 -5.00 13.85 -6.65
CA SER A 90 -5.62 14.41 -7.86
C SER A 90 -7.07 13.94 -8.06
N PHE A 91 -8.02 14.87 -8.11
CA PHE A 91 -9.36 14.62 -8.64
C PHE A 91 -9.33 14.74 -10.17
N ARG A 92 -9.37 13.61 -10.87
CA ARG A 92 -9.31 13.59 -12.34
C ARG A 92 -10.69 13.84 -12.95
N ALA A 93 -10.79 14.86 -13.80
CA ALA A 93 -12.05 15.24 -14.48
C ALA A 93 -12.52 14.24 -15.54
N LYS A 94 -11.58 13.58 -16.25
CA LYS A 94 -11.90 12.54 -17.23
C LYS A 94 -11.02 11.33 -17.01
N LYS A 95 -11.59 10.14 -17.16
CA LYS A 95 -10.79 8.91 -17.32
C LYS A 95 -9.95 9.10 -18.58
N ARG A 96 -8.63 8.88 -18.48
CA ARG A 96 -7.75 8.94 -19.66
C ARG A 96 -8.16 7.84 -20.63
N GLU A 97 -8.86 8.22 -21.68
CA GLU A 97 -9.17 7.35 -22.83
C GLU A 97 -8.00 7.43 -23.78
N MET A 98 -7.21 6.36 -23.86
CA MET A 98 -6.20 6.23 -24.91
C MET A 98 -6.90 5.68 -26.15
N SER A 99 -6.71 6.36 -27.28
CA SER A 99 -7.07 5.83 -28.60
C SER A 99 -6.37 4.47 -28.80
N ASP A 100 -6.99 3.57 -29.55
CA ASP A 100 -6.43 2.24 -29.80
C ASP A 100 -5.05 2.31 -30.49
N GLU A 101 -4.82 3.34 -31.32
CA GLU A 101 -3.51 3.63 -31.91
C GLU A 101 -2.46 3.97 -30.85
N GLN A 102 -2.84 4.72 -29.82
CA GLN A 102 -1.96 5.07 -28.70
C GLN A 102 -1.66 3.85 -27.81
N LYS A 103 -2.61 2.92 -27.68
CA LYS A 103 -2.40 1.65 -26.97
C LYS A 103 -1.41 0.76 -27.72
N ILE A 104 -1.55 0.64 -29.04
CA ILE A 104 -0.64 -0.16 -29.89
C ILE A 104 0.78 0.42 -29.84
N ALA A 105 0.93 1.74 -30.02
CA ALA A 105 2.23 2.39 -29.93
C ALA A 105 2.90 2.29 -28.55
N ALA A 106 2.11 2.20 -27.47
CA ALA A 106 2.63 1.92 -26.13
C ALA A 106 3.06 0.45 -25.98
N GLY A 107 2.30 -0.48 -26.57
CA GLY A 107 2.65 -1.91 -26.61
C GLY A 107 3.93 -2.19 -27.40
N GLU A 108 4.12 -1.54 -28.55
CA GLU A 108 5.34 -1.66 -29.36
C GLU A 108 6.57 -1.13 -28.63
N ARG A 109 6.45 0.04 -27.98
CA ARG A 109 7.51 0.58 -27.12
C ARG A 109 7.89 -0.37 -25.99
N MET A 110 6.90 -1.03 -25.37
CA MET A 110 7.16 -2.01 -24.32
C MET A 110 7.85 -3.27 -24.86
N ARG A 111 7.47 -3.77 -26.05
CA ARG A 111 8.15 -4.90 -26.70
C ARG A 111 9.60 -4.56 -27.05
N GLN A 112 9.85 -3.38 -27.60
CA GLN A 112 11.21 -2.90 -27.90
C GLN A 112 12.07 -2.80 -26.64
N TRP A 113 11.51 -2.26 -25.54
CA TRP A 113 12.20 -2.21 -24.26
C TRP A 113 12.53 -3.60 -23.70
N GLN A 114 11.61 -4.57 -23.81
CA GLN A 114 11.85 -5.95 -23.38
C GLN A 114 12.90 -6.66 -24.25
N ALA A 115 12.92 -6.41 -25.56
CA ALA A 115 13.92 -6.98 -26.46
C ALA A 115 15.32 -6.46 -26.14
N ASN A 116 15.47 -5.16 -25.88
CA ASN A 116 16.74 -4.55 -25.48
C ASN A 116 17.24 -4.99 -24.10
N LYS A 117 16.36 -5.52 -23.24
CA LYS A 117 16.74 -6.06 -21.93
C LYS A 117 17.20 -7.53 -21.98
N LYS A 118 16.97 -8.21 -23.11
CA LYS A 118 17.36 -9.61 -23.35
C LYS A 118 18.68 -9.75 -24.11
N ASN A 119 19.16 -8.69 -24.75
CA ASN A 119 20.54 -8.57 -25.25
C ASN A 119 21.44 -8.02 -24.16
#